data_AF-A0A2S6R229-F1
#
_entry.id   AF-A0A2S6R229-F1
#
_cell.length_a   1.000
_cell.length_b   1.000
_cell.length_c   1.000
_cell.angle_alpha   90.00
_cell.angle_beta   90.00
_cell.angle_gamma   90.00
#
_symmetry.space_group_name_H-M   'P 1'
#
loop_
_entity.id
_entity.type
_entity.pdbx_description
1 polymer ?
#
loop_
_entity_poly.entity_id
_entity_poly.type
_entity_poly.pdbx_seq_one_letter_code
_entity_poly.pdbx_strand_id
1 'polypeptide(L)'
;ECGTLIDPHSAAGVAAAEDQLREWQQDADVGQGADQSPMICLATAHPAKFPDAVERATGVRPDLPHRLADLLERPEHVTHLPNDLAAVKAFVRECRAG
;
A
#
# COMPACT_ATOMS: atom_id res chain seq x y z
N GLU A 1 -0.31 4.81 -21.59
CA GLU A 1 -0.56 3.94 -20.42
C GLU A 1 0.72 3.20 -20.06
N CYS A 2 1.06 3.09 -18.78
CA CYS A 2 2.35 2.54 -18.33
C CYS A 2 2.33 1.01 -18.09
N GLY A 3 1.16 0.36 -18.20
CA GLY A 3 1.01 -1.10 -18.09
C GLY A 3 1.15 -1.69 -16.67
N THR A 4 1.46 -0.87 -15.66
CA THR A 4 1.65 -1.32 -14.27
C THR A 4 0.39 -1.12 -13.44
N LEU A 5 -0.02 -2.16 -12.73
CA LEU A 5 -1.11 -2.11 -11.75
C LEU A 5 -0.56 -1.68 -10.39
N ILE A 6 -1.16 -0.65 -9.78
CA ILE A 6 -0.73 -0.11 -8.49
C ILE A 6 -1.86 -0.21 -7.45
N ASP A 7 -1.48 -0.29 -6.19
CA ASP A 7 -2.43 -0.34 -5.08
C ASP A 7 -3.02 1.06 -4.78
N PRO A 8 -4.09 1.15 -3.97
CA PRO A 8 -4.71 2.43 -3.64
C PRO A 8 -3.77 3.46 -2.98
N HIS A 9 -2.78 3.01 -2.20
CA HIS A 9 -1.86 3.91 -1.51
C HIS A 9 -0.84 4.50 -2.49
N SER A 10 -0.29 3.68 -3.38
CA SER A 10 0.57 4.14 -4.48
C SER A 10 -0.19 5.08 -5.43
N ALA A 11 -1.45 4.77 -5.74
CA ALA A 11 -2.30 5.60 -6.59
C ALA A 11 -2.55 6.99 -5.97
N ALA A 12 -2.78 7.07 -4.66
CA ALA A 12 -2.92 8.35 -3.97
C ALA A 12 -1.63 9.19 -4.06
N GLY A 13 -0.46 8.56 -3.90
CA GLY A 13 0.83 9.23 -4.08
C GLY A 13 1.05 9.75 -5.50
N VAL A 14 0.75 8.93 -6.51
CA VAL A 14 0.85 9.32 -7.93
C VAL A 14 -0.11 10.47 -8.26
N ALA A 15 -1.36 10.40 -7.81
CA ALA A 15 -2.35 11.46 -8.06
C ALA A 15 -1.89 12.81 -7.49
N ALA A 16 -1.44 12.84 -6.24
CA ALA A 16 -0.93 14.06 -5.61
C ALA A 16 0.31 14.60 -6.34
N ALA A 17 1.21 13.72 -6.78
CA ALA A 17 2.39 14.09 -7.54
C ALA A 17 2.05 14.66 -8.93
N GLU A 18 1.07 14.08 -9.63
CA GLU A 18 0.60 14.60 -10.91
C GLU A 18 -0.02 15.99 -10.77
N ASP A 19 -0.80 16.23 -9.72
CA ASP A 19 -1.37 17.55 -9.43
C ASP A 19 -0.28 18.57 -9.14
N GLN A 20 0.72 18.22 -8.32
CA GLN A 20 1.85 19.11 -8.02
C GLN A 20 2.69 19.43 -9.26
N LEU A 21 2.92 18.44 -10.13
CA LEU A 21 3.67 18.65 -11.37
C LEU A 21 2.92 19.59 -12.33
N ARG A 22 1.59 19.52 -12.38
CA ARG A 22 0.76 20.47 -13.14
C ARG A 22 0.93 21.90 -12.64
N GLU A 23 0.99 22.10 -11.32
CA GLU A 23 1.24 23.42 -10.72
C GLU A 23 2.65 23.95 -11.06
N TRP A 24 3.69 23.11 -10.92
CA TRP A 24 5.07 23.51 -11.25
C TRP A 24 5.25 23.90 -12.72
N GLN A 25 4.55 23.22 -13.63
CA GLN A 25 4.56 23.55 -15.05
C GLN A 25 3.95 24.94 -15.33
N GLN A 26 2.91 25.33 -14.58
CA GLN A 26 2.30 26.65 -14.71
C GLN A 26 3.23 27.76 -14.26
N ASP A 27 3.96 27.58 -13.14
CA ASP A 27 4.91 28.59 -12.64
C ASP A 27 6.11 28.80 -13.58
N ALA A 28 6.50 27.73 -14.28
CA ALA A 28 7.57 27.75 -15.28
C ALA A 28 7.24 28.64 -16.49
N ASP A 29 5.98 28.64 -16.92
CA ASP A 29 5.48 29.52 -18.00
C ASP A 29 5.49 31.01 -17.59
N VAL A 30 5.59 31.32 -16.28
CA VAL A 30 5.70 32.68 -15.74
C VAL A 30 7.15 33.13 -15.50
N GLY A 31 8.14 32.35 -15.97
CA GLY A 31 9.56 32.71 -15.91
C GLY A 31 10.24 32.46 -14.56
N GLN A 32 9.54 31.86 -13.59
CA GLN A 32 10.13 31.26 -12.40
C GLN A 32 10.47 29.81 -12.76
N GLY A 33 11.69 29.58 -13.26
CA GLY A 33 12.05 28.31 -13.92
C GLY A 33 11.52 27.05 -13.24
N ALA A 34 10.86 26.18 -14.00
CA ALA A 34 10.36 24.89 -13.53
C ALA A 34 11.43 24.16 -12.72
N ASP A 35 11.09 23.72 -11.51
CA ASP A 35 11.91 22.75 -10.80
C ASP A 35 12.05 21.49 -11.68
N GLN A 36 13.28 21.23 -12.14
CA GLN A 36 13.60 20.08 -12.99
C GLN A 36 13.89 18.82 -12.15
N SER A 37 13.71 18.88 -10.83
CA SER A 37 13.97 17.76 -9.94
C SER A 37 13.02 16.59 -10.25
N PRO A 38 13.52 15.35 -10.30
CA PRO A 38 12.67 14.20 -10.56
C PRO A 38 11.68 13.97 -9.43
N MET A 39 10.41 13.78 -9.77
CA MET A 39 9.36 13.38 -8.84
C MET A 39 9.40 11.88 -8.61
N ILE A 40 9.49 11.45 -7.35
CA ILE A 40 9.55 10.03 -6.96
C ILE A 40 8.37 9.71 -6.04
N CYS A 41 7.45 8.86 -6.52
CA CYS A 41 6.36 8.33 -5.71
C CYS A 41 6.76 6.98 -5.10
N LEU A 42 6.60 6.83 -3.79
CA LEU A 42 6.85 5.56 -3.12
C LEU A 42 5.67 4.61 -3.31
N ALA A 43 5.90 3.46 -3.93
CA ALA A 43 4.93 2.38 -4.00
C ALA A 43 4.93 1.60 -2.68
N THR A 44 3.99 1.91 -1.78
CA THR A 44 4.05 1.45 -0.38
C THR A 44 3.46 0.07 -0.17
N ALA A 45 2.70 -0.47 -1.13
CA ALA A 45 2.16 -1.82 -1.06
C ALA A 45 2.03 -2.49 -2.43
N HIS A 46 2.02 -3.83 -2.41
CA HIS A 46 1.69 -4.63 -3.59
C HIS A 46 0.16 -4.62 -3.83
N PRO A 47 -0.33 -4.54 -5.07
CA PRO A 47 -1.77 -4.46 -5.38
C PRO A 47 -2.58 -5.64 -4.82
N ALA A 48 -1.99 -6.83 -4.75
CA ALA A 48 -2.62 -8.03 -4.16
C ALA A 48 -2.98 -7.89 -2.67
N LYS A 49 -2.48 -6.86 -1.95
CA LYS A 49 -2.91 -6.57 -0.58
C LYS A 49 -4.29 -5.89 -0.52
N PHE A 50 -4.74 -5.31 -1.63
CA PHE A 50 -6.01 -4.59 -1.74
C PHE A 50 -6.78 -5.01 -3.00
N PRO A 51 -7.02 -6.32 -3.23
CA PRO A 51 -7.48 -6.84 -4.51
C PRO A 51 -8.84 -6.28 -4.91
N ASP A 52 -9.76 -6.09 -3.96
CA ASP A 52 -11.10 -5.58 -4.24
C ASP A 52 -11.10 -4.10 -4.66
N ALA A 53 -10.18 -3.31 -4.12
CA ALA A 53 -10.05 -1.91 -4.53
C ALA A 53 -9.50 -1.78 -5.95
N VAL A 54 -8.52 -2.62 -6.27
CA VAL A 54 -7.90 -2.67 -7.60
C VAL A 54 -8.89 -3.20 -8.65
N GLU A 55 -9.60 -4.28 -8.35
CA GLU A 55 -10.60 -4.87 -9.25
C GLU A 55 -11.75 -3.90 -9.54
N ARG A 56 -12.27 -3.20 -8.53
CA ARG A 56 -13.31 -2.18 -8.76
C ARG A 56 -12.86 -1.04 -9.67
N ALA A 57 -11.60 -0.62 -9.57
CA ALA A 57 -11.08 0.51 -10.33
C ALA A 57 -10.66 0.14 -11.76
N THR A 58 -10.23 -1.11 -11.97
CA THR A 58 -9.53 -1.52 -13.21
C THR A 58 -10.18 -2.69 -13.93
N GLY A 59 -11.10 -3.41 -13.29
CA GLY A 59 -11.64 -4.70 -13.76
C GLY A 59 -10.66 -5.87 -13.62
N VAL A 60 -9.45 -5.64 -13.09
CA VAL A 60 -8.42 -6.67 -12.91
C VAL A 60 -8.26 -7.02 -11.44
N ARG A 61 -8.45 -8.29 -11.10
CA ARG A 61 -8.15 -8.81 -9.77
C ARG A 61 -6.67 -9.19 -9.69
N PRO A 62 -5.85 -8.54 -8.85
CA PRO A 62 -4.42 -8.85 -8.76
C PRO A 62 -4.18 -10.18 -8.05
N ASP A 63 -3.37 -11.05 -8.67
CA ASP A 63 -2.93 -12.30 -8.08
C ASP A 63 -1.89 -12.11 -6.98
N LEU A 64 -1.80 -13.09 -6.07
CA LEU A 64 -0.70 -13.15 -5.10
C LEU A 64 0.65 -13.35 -5.83
N PRO A 65 1.73 -12.72 -5.37
CA PRO A 65 3.07 -13.02 -5.88
C PRO A 65 3.37 -14.52 -5.75
N HIS A 66 4.13 -15.09 -6.68
CA HIS A 66 4.44 -16.53 -6.72
C HIS A 66 4.95 -17.10 -5.38
N ARG A 67 5.78 -16.35 -4.64
CA ARG A 67 6.31 -16.76 -3.31
C ARG A 67 5.25 -16.90 -2.22
N LEU A 68 4.05 -16.36 -2.46
CA LEU A 68 2.90 -16.35 -1.55
C LEU A 68 1.68 -17.05 -2.18
N ALA A 69 1.86 -17.84 -3.25
CA ALA A 69 0.75 -18.42 -4.00
C ALA A 69 -0.17 -19.31 -3.14
N ASP A 70 0.42 -20.03 -2.17
CA ASP A 70 -0.29 -20.91 -1.23
C ASP A 70 -0.67 -20.21 0.08
N LEU A 71 -0.41 -18.90 0.23
CA LEU A 71 -0.53 -18.19 1.51
C LEU A 71 -1.93 -18.34 2.14
N LEU A 72 -2.98 -18.29 1.32
CA LEU A 72 -4.38 -18.39 1.77
C LEU A 72 -4.82 -19.81 2.12
N GLU A 73 -4.01 -20.82 1.78
CA GLU A 73 -4.28 -22.23 2.06
C GLU A 73 -3.62 -22.71 3.36
N ARG A 74 -2.68 -21.91 3.91
CA ARG A 74 -1.93 -22.26 5.11
C ARG A 74 -2.81 -22.15 6.36
N PRO A 75 -2.63 -23.03 7.36
CA PRO A 75 -3.35 -22.92 8.62
C PRO A 75 -2.96 -21.65 9.37
N GLU A 76 -3.97 -20.94 9.89
CA GLU A 76 -3.76 -19.78 10.76
C GLU A 76 -3.48 -20.24 12.21
N HIS A 77 -2.49 -19.63 12.86
CA HIS A 77 -2.18 -19.85 14.27
C HIS A 77 -2.47 -18.57 15.06
N VAL A 78 -3.68 -18.49 15.62
CA VAL A 78 -4.19 -17.28 16.29
C VAL A 78 -4.75 -17.65 17.67
N THR A 79 -4.48 -16.83 18.68
CA THR A 79 -5.14 -16.89 19.99
C THR A 79 -5.99 -15.64 20.18
N HIS A 80 -7.30 -15.81 20.35
CA HIS A 80 -8.21 -14.70 20.61
C HIS A 80 -8.15 -14.28 22.08
N LEU A 81 -8.01 -12.98 22.31
CA LEU A 81 -8.00 -12.39 23.64
C LEU A 81 -9.12 -11.35 23.77
N PRO A 82 -9.70 -11.16 24.95
CA PRO A 82 -10.60 -10.04 25.19
C PRO A 82 -9.82 -8.72 25.02
N ASN A 83 -10.55 -7.64 24.71
CA ASN A 83 -10.00 -6.28 24.72
C ASN A 83 -9.78 -5.79 26.17
N ASP A 84 -8.89 -6.48 26.88
CA ASP A 84 -8.55 -6.23 28.27
C ASP A 84 -7.02 -6.25 28.44
N LEU A 85 -6.51 -5.21 29.10
CA LEU A 85 -5.07 -5.00 29.25
C LEU A 85 -4.43 -6.08 30.13
N ALA A 86 -5.13 -6.55 31.17
CA ALA A 86 -4.59 -7.54 32.08
C ALA A 86 -4.47 -8.91 31.38
N ALA A 87 -5.49 -9.31 30.60
CA ALA A 87 -5.50 -10.52 29.80
C ALA A 87 -4.35 -10.55 28.78
N VAL A 88 -4.14 -9.46 28.01
CA VAL A 88 -3.02 -9.36 27.06
C VAL A 88 -1.67 -9.46 27.76
N LYS A 89 -1.49 -8.77 28.89
CA LYS A 89 -0.24 -8.84 29.67
C LYS A 89 0.03 -10.24 30.22
N ALA A 90 -1.00 -10.93 30.70
CA ALA A 90 -0.88 -12.30 31.20
C ALA A 90 -0.44 -13.25 30.07
N PHE A 91 -1.10 -13.19 28.91
CA PHE A 91 -0.77 -14.01 27.75
C PHE A 91 0.66 -13.79 27.25
N VAL A 92 1.12 -12.53 27.15
CA VAL A 92 2.51 -12.23 26.75
C VAL A 92 3.53 -12.83 27.73
N ARG A 93 3.23 -12.88 29.03
CA ARG A 93 4.12 -13.49 30.03
C ARG A 93 4.15 -15.01 29.90
N GLU A 94 3.00 -15.63 29.66
CA GLU A 94 2.86 -17.07 29.43
C GLU A 94 3.65 -17.52 28.19
N CYS A 95 3.50 -16.83 27.06
CA CYS A 95 4.19 -17.15 25.81
C CYS A 95 5.72 -16.96 25.86
N ARG A 96 6.25 -16.21 26.84
CA ARG A 96 7.71 -16.04 27.02
C ARG A 96 8.35 -17.13 27.87
N ALA A 97 7.54 -17.90 28.61
CA ALA A 97 8.02 -18.89 29.59
C ALA A 97 8.17 -20.30 28.99
N GLY A 98 7.67 -20.52 27.77
CA GLY A 98 7.90 -21.73 26.96
C GLY A 98 8.93 -21.49 25.87
#